data_AF-A0A5D4XPR4-F1
#
_entry.id   AF-A0A5D4XPR4-F1
#
_cell.length_a   1.000
_cell.length_b   1.000
_cell.length_c   1.000
_cell.angle_alpha   90.00
_cell.angle_beta   90.00
_cell.angle_gamma   90.00
#
_symmetry.space_group_name_H-M   'P 1'
#
loop_
_entity.id
_entity.type
_entity.pdbx_description
1 polymer ?
#
loop_
_entity_poly.entity_id
_entity_poly.type
_entity_poly.pdbx_seq_one_letter_code
_entity_poly.pdbx_strand_id
1 'polypeptide(L)'
;MTNPNPLTENELRAAAYFAVGVTSEGSIAGRDVAYRLSFAGNVGAGGRMEPVANSGYSFGTMQVDLGQHPAVARDLLERYQAWAATQPDRAALELSQDDCAAVLASLQRTGRQMRADDAVDIDRSVINRFLASDDGRTFVHGLDTAHVDGVTAMDGVVGNRDTALERLRRTDLYRNATGDEQAELAGMFMKLQNQAGRARWPGLLDRVEAGTLTSSDAVKTAIDGLLPNQPNGNPDYLQSGADNTLRGIGVLNALRGADADNPLARAWASVSADPLVGPVAAHRSDAASPELGFEYDTVRSLFLTPEASRRFIAALDRGAALAEGSPQPQANGSRQAGFYVSGDDFVHWNRNGQGQAFIGGQWRSIDPDDLTRVRNADGTTELRIDEHGRRATLLRVDPTVPGLRADATMASDNEESRDFVLASPRDRAPGPGQMPVSTSAIPFENPYLNRMLAAVTAGDESGASGIALEFAQSPQGIAFIRRGEQLLAQQQGEEREVRPQSAGQRQGGEFERA
;
A
#
# COMPACT_ATOMS: atom_id res chain seq x y z
N MET A 1 -5.33 -33.33 -5.94
CA MET A 1 -5.44 -32.30 -7.00
C MET A 1 -4.10 -31.57 -7.01
N THR A 2 -3.42 -31.52 -8.16
CA THR A 2 -2.15 -30.79 -8.30
C THR A 2 -2.47 -29.31 -8.45
N ASN A 3 -1.92 -28.48 -7.56
CA ASN A 3 -2.12 -27.03 -7.58
C ASN A 3 -1.63 -26.43 -8.92
N PRO A 4 -2.51 -25.82 -9.73
CA PRO A 4 -2.10 -25.12 -10.93
C PRO A 4 -1.35 -23.83 -10.54
N ASN A 5 -0.06 -23.78 -10.85
CA ASN A 5 0.83 -22.64 -10.61
C ASN A 5 1.05 -22.27 -9.12
N PRO A 6 1.68 -23.15 -8.30
CA PRO A 6 1.96 -22.86 -6.89
C PRO A 6 2.95 -21.70 -6.73
N LEU A 7 2.83 -20.95 -5.63
CA LEU A 7 3.78 -19.88 -5.32
C LEU A 7 5.20 -20.41 -5.12
N THR A 8 6.17 -19.79 -5.79
CA THR A 8 7.59 -20.01 -5.55
C THR A 8 8.05 -19.32 -4.27
N GLU A 9 9.22 -19.71 -3.75
CA GLU A 9 9.81 -19.07 -2.58
C GLU A 9 10.16 -17.60 -2.83
N ASN A 10 10.61 -17.27 -4.04
CA ASN A 10 10.86 -15.88 -4.40
C ASN A 10 9.56 -15.08 -4.52
N GLU A 11 8.49 -15.64 -5.05
CA GLU A 11 7.19 -14.96 -5.06
C GLU A 11 6.63 -14.76 -3.64
N LEU A 12 6.92 -15.66 -2.70
CA LEU A 12 6.60 -15.44 -1.27
C LEU A 12 7.40 -14.27 -0.69
N ARG A 13 8.70 -14.18 -0.98
CA ARG A 13 9.54 -13.04 -0.60
C ARG A 13 9.08 -11.74 -1.27
N ALA A 14 8.65 -11.81 -2.53
CA ALA A 14 8.10 -10.67 -3.26
C ALA A 14 6.75 -10.22 -2.66
N ALA A 15 5.88 -11.15 -2.27
CA ALA A 15 4.65 -10.84 -1.54
C ALA A 15 4.94 -10.15 -0.20
N ALA A 16 5.94 -10.63 0.55
CA ALA A 16 6.38 -9.98 1.78
C ALA A 16 6.91 -8.56 1.50
N TYR A 17 7.81 -8.39 0.54
CA TYR A 17 8.46 -7.10 0.30
C TYR A 17 7.51 -6.06 -0.34
N PHE A 18 6.81 -6.43 -1.41
CA PHE A 18 6.00 -5.48 -2.19
C PHE A 18 4.55 -5.37 -1.70
N ALA A 19 3.87 -6.47 -1.39
CA ALA A 19 2.48 -6.41 -0.95
C ALA A 19 2.36 -6.08 0.55
N VAL A 20 3.10 -6.77 1.41
CA VAL A 20 3.11 -6.47 2.86
C VAL A 20 3.90 -5.20 3.14
N GLY A 21 5.10 -5.05 2.57
CA GLY A 21 5.94 -3.88 2.78
C GLY A 21 5.46 -2.65 2.00
N VAL A 22 5.76 -2.57 0.70
CA VAL A 22 5.53 -1.35 -0.11
C VAL A 22 4.07 -0.89 -0.08
N THR A 23 3.11 -1.79 -0.32
CA THR A 23 1.70 -1.39 -0.40
C THR A 23 1.15 -0.97 0.96
N SER A 24 1.44 -1.76 2.01
CA SER A 24 0.74 -1.64 3.29
C SER A 24 1.44 -0.77 4.33
N GLU A 25 2.77 -0.68 4.30
CA GLU A 25 3.59 0.03 5.30
C GLU A 25 4.42 1.15 4.67
N GLY A 26 5.08 0.86 3.55
CA GLY A 26 6.00 1.76 2.85
C GLY A 26 5.32 2.84 2.00
N SER A 27 3.97 2.88 1.97
CA SER A 27 3.23 3.86 1.19
C SER A 27 2.19 4.63 2.00
N ILE A 28 2.04 5.92 1.68
CA ILE A 28 0.96 6.76 2.21
C ILE A 28 0.29 7.48 1.05
N ALA A 29 -0.99 7.21 0.84
CA ALA A 29 -1.79 7.79 -0.24
C ALA A 29 -1.08 7.70 -1.61
N GLY A 30 -0.49 6.54 -1.90
CA GLY A 30 0.24 6.25 -3.15
C GLY A 30 1.58 6.94 -3.34
N ARG A 31 2.19 7.43 -2.26
CA ARG A 31 3.57 7.92 -2.23
C ARG A 31 4.46 6.92 -1.52
N ASP A 32 5.66 6.68 -2.03
CA ASP A 32 6.72 5.95 -1.31
C ASP A 32 7.23 6.82 -0.16
N VAL A 33 7.23 6.26 1.05
CA VAL A 33 7.66 6.90 2.29
C VAL A 33 8.70 6.08 3.04
N ALA A 34 9.22 5.00 2.45
CA ALA A 34 10.17 4.09 3.09
C ALA A 34 11.49 4.79 3.45
N TYR A 35 11.93 5.75 2.63
CA TYR A 35 13.23 6.43 2.77
C TYR A 35 13.13 7.79 3.45
N ARG A 36 12.21 7.92 4.41
CA ARG A 36 12.07 9.11 5.25
C ARG A 36 11.62 8.73 6.66
N LEU A 37 12.02 9.53 7.62
CA LEU A 37 11.59 9.42 9.01
C LEU A 37 10.14 9.88 9.14
N SER A 38 9.28 8.92 9.44
CA SER A 38 7.86 9.08 9.64
C SER A 38 7.53 9.06 11.14
N PHE A 39 6.37 9.61 11.48
CA PHE A 39 5.83 9.59 12.83
C PHE A 39 4.34 9.26 12.74
N ALA A 40 3.92 8.21 13.42
CA ALA A 40 2.51 7.83 13.50
C ALA A 40 1.85 8.64 14.64
N GLY A 41 1.38 9.83 14.31
CA GLY A 41 0.75 10.75 15.25
C GLY A 41 0.58 12.15 14.68
N ASN A 42 0.04 13.06 15.49
CA ASN A 42 -0.08 14.46 15.14
C ASN A 42 1.06 15.26 15.77
N VAL A 43 1.55 16.27 15.07
CA VAL A 43 2.46 17.27 15.62
C VAL A 43 1.65 18.55 15.82
N GLY A 44 1.32 18.84 17.07
CA GLY A 44 0.49 19.96 17.47
C GLY A 44 1.24 21.30 17.46
N ALA A 45 0.55 22.36 17.90
CA ALA A 45 1.14 23.68 18.07
C ALA A 45 2.39 23.62 18.97
N GLY A 46 3.46 24.31 18.56
CA GLY A 46 4.75 24.28 19.27
C GLY A 46 5.56 23.00 19.07
N GLY A 47 5.17 22.12 18.14
CA GLY A 47 5.90 20.91 17.80
C GLY A 47 5.62 19.73 18.73
N ARG A 48 4.65 19.84 19.66
CA ARG A 48 4.32 18.76 20.59
C ARG A 48 3.81 17.52 19.86
N MET A 49 4.35 16.37 20.21
CA MET A 49 4.03 15.10 19.57
C MET A 49 2.87 14.39 20.28
N GLU A 50 1.85 14.02 19.50
CA GLU A 50 0.69 13.24 19.93
C GLU A 50 0.68 11.89 19.21
N PRO A 51 1.42 10.88 19.71
CA PRO A 51 1.55 9.60 19.04
C PRO A 51 0.24 8.82 19.01
N VAL A 52 0.07 7.97 18.00
CA VAL A 52 -0.93 6.91 17.99
C VAL A 52 -0.39 5.73 18.79
N ALA A 53 -1.19 5.22 19.74
CA ALA A 53 -0.84 4.06 20.56
C ALA A 53 0.58 4.16 21.18
N ASN A 54 1.45 3.17 20.95
CA ASN A 54 2.83 3.18 21.46
C ASN A 54 3.88 3.49 20.37
N SER A 55 3.44 3.98 19.21
CA SER A 55 4.32 4.18 18.06
C SER A 55 5.32 5.31 18.27
N GLY A 56 6.58 5.05 17.93
CA GLY A 56 7.66 6.04 17.90
C GLY A 56 7.88 6.60 16.48
N TYR A 57 9.10 7.10 16.24
CA TYR A 57 9.56 7.38 14.88
C TYR A 57 9.78 6.06 14.13
N SER A 58 9.49 6.06 12.83
CA SER A 58 9.67 4.89 11.98
C SER A 58 10.17 5.23 10.58
N PHE A 59 10.73 4.24 9.89
CA PHE A 59 11.09 4.31 8.47
C PHE A 59 11.14 2.89 7.89
N GLY A 60 11.35 2.78 6.58
CA GLY A 60 11.57 1.50 5.89
C GLY A 60 10.33 0.94 5.22
N THR A 61 10.55 -0.01 4.31
CA THR A 61 9.50 -0.65 3.52
C THR A 61 8.65 -1.57 4.39
N MET A 62 9.28 -2.29 5.32
CA MET A 62 8.60 -3.13 6.32
C MET A 62 8.26 -2.36 7.61
N GLN A 63 8.56 -1.06 7.64
CA GLN A 63 8.40 -0.13 8.75
C GLN A 63 9.03 -0.60 10.08
N VAL A 64 10.20 -0.08 10.41
CA VAL A 64 10.88 -0.28 11.70
C VAL A 64 10.50 0.85 12.65
N ASP A 65 9.87 0.52 13.79
CA ASP A 65 9.63 1.46 14.89
C ASP A 65 10.89 1.60 15.77
N LEU A 66 11.52 2.77 15.73
CA LEU A 66 12.78 3.02 16.42
C LEU A 66 12.66 3.01 17.95
N GLY A 67 11.47 3.33 18.49
CA GLY A 67 11.21 3.23 19.92
C GLY A 67 11.11 1.79 20.41
N GLN A 68 10.76 0.86 19.52
CA GLN A 68 10.72 -0.58 19.80
C GLN A 68 12.04 -1.27 19.43
N HIS A 69 12.84 -0.65 18.55
CA HIS A 69 14.13 -1.13 18.09
C HIS A 69 15.25 -0.12 18.38
N PRO A 70 15.59 0.13 19.67
CA PRO A 70 16.53 1.18 20.04
C PRO A 70 17.96 0.96 19.52
N ALA A 71 18.34 -0.29 19.22
CA ALA A 71 19.61 -0.60 18.55
C ALA A 71 19.64 -0.06 17.12
N VAL A 72 18.53 -0.17 16.37
CA VAL A 72 18.42 0.36 15.01
C VAL A 72 18.48 1.90 15.02
N ALA A 73 17.93 2.55 16.04
CA ALA A 73 18.04 4.00 16.19
C ALA A 73 19.50 4.46 16.35
N ARG A 74 20.31 3.67 17.06
CA ARG A 74 21.75 3.92 17.21
C ARG A 74 22.48 3.72 15.88
N ASP A 75 22.26 2.57 15.23
CA ASP A 75 22.89 2.24 13.95
C ASP A 75 22.55 3.26 12.86
N LEU A 76 21.30 3.75 12.83
CA LEU A 76 20.87 4.84 11.95
C LEU A 76 21.73 6.09 12.17
N LEU A 77 21.90 6.53 13.42
CA LEU A 77 22.61 7.76 13.73
C LEU A 77 24.12 7.63 13.48
N GLU A 78 24.71 6.46 13.76
CA GLU A 78 26.11 6.16 13.45
C GLU A 78 26.36 6.19 11.94
N ARG A 79 25.50 5.56 11.13
CA ARG A 79 25.61 5.59 9.68
C ARG A 79 25.36 6.97 9.09
N TYR A 80 24.40 7.70 9.65
CA TYR A 80 24.16 9.10 9.31
C TYR A 80 25.42 9.94 9.52
N GLN A 81 26.06 9.88 10.70
CA GLN A 81 27.27 10.66 10.99
C GLN A 81 28.44 10.27 10.08
N ALA A 82 28.60 8.97 9.79
CA ALA A 82 29.61 8.50 8.86
C ALA A 82 29.39 9.03 7.43
N TRP A 83 28.14 9.05 6.96
CA TRP A 83 27.76 9.65 5.68
C TRP A 83 27.94 11.16 5.67
N ALA A 84 27.52 11.86 6.73
CA ALA A 84 27.63 13.31 6.85
C ALA A 84 29.09 13.79 6.72
N ALA A 85 30.04 13.04 7.30
CA ALA A 85 31.46 13.34 7.25
C ALA A 85 32.07 13.30 5.83
N THR A 86 31.42 12.60 4.89
CA THR A 86 31.87 12.52 3.48
C THR A 86 31.22 13.57 2.58
N GLN A 87 30.25 14.33 3.07
CA GLN A 87 29.51 15.29 2.26
C GLN A 87 30.29 16.60 2.06
N PRO A 88 30.14 17.26 0.90
CA PRO A 88 30.76 18.57 0.64
C PRO A 88 30.36 19.65 1.67
N ASP A 89 29.15 19.57 2.20
CA ASP A 89 28.57 20.49 3.18
C ASP A 89 28.55 19.92 4.61
N ARG A 90 29.50 19.03 4.94
CA ARG A 90 29.60 18.36 6.25
C ARG A 90 29.43 19.27 7.46
N ALA A 91 29.89 20.52 7.40
CA ALA A 91 29.80 21.47 8.51
C ALA A 91 28.34 21.83 8.90
N ALA A 92 27.39 21.64 7.97
CA ALA A 92 25.96 21.82 8.22
C ALA A 92 25.23 20.51 8.58
N LEU A 93 25.90 19.36 8.47
CA LEU A 93 25.31 18.03 8.66
C LEU A 93 25.85 17.32 9.91
N GLU A 94 27.14 17.48 10.22
CA GLU A 94 27.74 16.83 11.39
C GLU A 94 27.09 17.36 12.68
N LEU A 95 26.51 16.44 13.44
CA LEU A 95 25.96 16.75 14.76
C LEU A 95 27.09 16.77 15.79
N SER A 96 27.01 17.69 16.76
CA SER A 96 27.88 17.63 17.94
C SER A 96 27.56 16.38 18.77
N GLN A 97 28.44 16.02 19.72
CA GLN A 97 28.20 14.85 20.58
C GLN A 97 26.91 14.99 21.39
N ASP A 98 26.62 16.20 21.89
CA ASP A 98 25.41 16.49 22.67
C ASP A 98 24.15 16.45 21.77
N ASP A 99 24.22 17.00 20.56
CA ASP A 99 23.12 16.94 19.59
C ASP A 99 22.84 15.49 19.17
N CYS A 100 23.88 14.69 18.94
CA CYS A 100 23.76 13.26 18.67
C CYS A 100 23.03 12.54 19.81
N ALA A 101 23.42 12.78 21.06
CA ALA A 101 22.77 12.16 22.21
C ALA A 101 21.29 12.57 22.32
N ALA A 102 20.97 13.85 22.08
CA ALA A 102 19.61 14.37 22.12
C ALA A 102 18.72 13.81 21.00
N VAL A 103 19.26 13.72 19.77
CA VAL A 103 18.56 13.12 18.63
C VAL A 103 18.35 11.62 18.88
N LEU A 104 19.37 10.90 19.31
CA LEU A 104 19.25 9.46 19.61
C LEU A 104 18.17 9.19 20.68
N ALA A 105 18.20 9.93 21.77
CA ALA A 105 17.19 9.81 22.82
C ALA A 105 15.78 10.04 22.27
N SER A 106 15.62 11.00 21.35
CA SER A 106 14.34 11.29 20.71
C SER A 106 13.87 10.20 19.75
N LEU A 107 14.78 9.61 18.96
CA LEU A 107 14.49 8.48 18.08
C LEU A 107 14.09 7.22 18.87
N GLN A 108 14.67 7.01 20.04
CA GLN A 108 14.43 5.83 20.90
C GLN A 108 13.16 5.94 21.75
N ARG A 109 12.44 7.07 21.73
CA ARG A 109 11.19 7.18 22.51
C ARG A 109 10.08 6.35 21.86
N THR A 110 9.41 5.57 22.70
CA THR A 110 8.09 5.00 22.39
C THR A 110 7.00 6.06 22.49
N GLY A 111 5.84 5.81 21.88
CA GLY A 111 4.70 6.74 21.99
C GLY A 111 4.23 6.98 23.43
N ARG A 112 4.40 6.00 24.34
CA ARG A 112 4.14 6.22 25.77
C ARG A 112 5.13 7.21 26.40
N GLN A 113 6.42 7.07 26.11
CA GLN A 113 7.46 7.98 26.61
C GLN A 113 7.29 9.39 26.04
N MET A 114 6.98 9.51 24.75
CA MET A 114 6.72 10.82 24.13
C MET A 114 5.59 11.59 24.84
N ARG A 115 4.50 10.90 25.22
CA ARG A 115 3.40 11.53 25.99
C ARG A 115 3.79 11.88 27.42
N ALA A 116 4.60 11.03 28.07
CA ALA A 116 5.03 11.27 29.44
C ALA A 116 6.01 12.45 29.54
N ASP A 117 6.84 12.63 28.50
CA ASP A 117 7.90 13.63 28.45
C ASP A 117 7.45 14.95 27.79
N ASP A 118 6.20 15.06 27.33
CA ASP A 118 5.72 16.16 26.48
C ASP A 118 6.66 16.43 25.29
N ALA A 119 7.07 15.35 24.62
CA ALA A 119 8.11 15.40 23.59
C ALA A 119 7.73 16.32 22.42
N VAL A 120 8.75 16.97 21.88
CA VAL A 120 8.68 17.84 20.70
C VAL A 120 9.34 17.15 19.51
N ASP A 121 8.78 17.37 18.33
CA ASP A 121 9.30 16.83 17.07
C ASP A 121 10.73 17.32 16.81
N ILE A 122 11.57 16.43 16.26
CA ILE A 122 12.94 16.80 15.86
C ILE A 122 12.92 17.42 14.47
N ASP A 123 13.94 18.22 14.13
CA ASP A 123 14.18 18.50 12.72
C ASP A 123 14.68 17.22 12.03
N ARG A 124 13.84 16.71 11.11
CA ARG A 124 14.09 15.47 10.38
C ARG A 124 14.86 15.70 9.10
N SER A 125 15.09 16.95 8.69
CA SER A 125 15.57 17.32 7.36
C SER A 125 16.89 16.63 7.00
N VAL A 126 17.88 16.68 7.89
CA VAL A 126 19.20 16.10 7.67
C VAL A 126 19.18 14.57 7.68
N ILE A 127 18.39 13.95 8.56
CA ILE A 127 18.22 12.49 8.60
C ILE A 127 17.49 12.01 7.34
N ASN A 128 16.46 12.74 6.90
CA ASN A 128 15.73 12.43 5.67
C ASN A 128 16.62 12.55 4.43
N ARG A 129 17.55 13.52 4.42
CA ARG A 129 18.54 13.62 3.34
C ARG A 129 19.45 12.39 3.31
N PHE A 130 19.90 11.91 4.47
CA PHE A 130 20.65 10.65 4.53
C PHE A 130 19.79 9.47 4.07
N LEU A 131 18.58 9.29 4.60
CA LEU A 131 17.70 8.17 4.23
C LEU A 131 17.39 8.16 2.73
N ALA A 132 17.32 9.33 2.09
CA ALA A 132 17.12 9.46 0.66
C ALA A 132 18.37 9.19 -0.20
N SER A 133 19.58 9.17 0.39
CA SER A 133 20.84 8.87 -0.30
C SER A 133 21.01 7.38 -0.59
N ASP A 134 21.95 7.00 -1.45
CA ASP A 134 22.23 5.58 -1.75
C ASP A 134 22.71 4.81 -0.50
N ASP A 135 23.48 5.46 0.38
CA ASP A 135 23.92 4.85 1.65
C ASP A 135 22.74 4.62 2.59
N GLY A 136 21.84 5.60 2.70
CA GLY A 136 20.62 5.48 3.49
C GLY A 136 19.67 4.42 2.95
N ARG A 137 19.39 4.44 1.64
CA ARG A 137 18.54 3.45 0.97
C ARG A 137 19.10 2.03 1.11
N THR A 138 20.42 1.87 1.01
CA THR A 138 21.10 0.58 1.21
C THR A 138 20.96 0.11 2.66
N PHE A 139 21.12 1.00 3.64
CA PHE A 139 20.92 0.69 5.06
C PHE A 139 19.47 0.26 5.35
N VAL A 140 18.50 1.06 4.92
CA VAL A 140 17.07 0.76 5.08
C VAL A 140 16.73 -0.58 4.43
N HIS A 141 17.19 -0.80 3.20
CA HIS A 141 16.94 -2.05 2.50
C HIS A 141 17.55 -3.26 3.19
N GLY A 142 18.75 -3.15 3.77
CA GLY A 142 19.35 -4.24 4.56
C GLY A 142 18.49 -4.63 5.77
N LEU A 143 17.84 -3.66 6.43
CA LEU A 143 16.88 -3.93 7.51
C LEU A 143 15.60 -4.58 6.98
N ASP A 144 15.07 -4.08 5.86
CA ASP A 144 13.87 -4.63 5.22
C ASP A 144 14.10 -6.10 4.81
N THR A 145 15.26 -6.43 4.22
CA THR A 145 15.63 -7.79 3.81
C THR A 145 15.71 -8.72 5.01
N ALA A 146 16.38 -8.31 6.09
CA ALA A 146 16.43 -9.10 7.32
C ALA A 146 15.03 -9.34 7.92
N HIS A 147 14.14 -8.36 7.80
CA HIS A 147 12.75 -8.51 8.24
C HIS A 147 12.00 -9.51 7.34
N VAL A 148 12.09 -9.37 6.01
CA VAL A 148 11.45 -10.29 5.07
C VAL A 148 11.90 -11.72 5.32
N ASP A 149 13.22 -11.95 5.40
CA ASP A 149 13.78 -13.26 5.72
C ASP A 149 13.22 -13.81 7.04
N GLY A 150 13.00 -12.95 8.05
CA GLY A 150 12.42 -13.33 9.34
C GLY A 150 10.94 -13.73 9.28
N VAL A 151 10.13 -13.14 8.39
CA VAL A 151 8.71 -13.51 8.23
C VAL A 151 8.48 -14.64 7.23
N THR A 152 9.44 -14.88 6.33
CA THR A 152 9.42 -16.00 5.38
C THR A 152 10.27 -17.19 5.81
N ALA A 153 11.01 -17.11 6.92
CA ALA A 153 11.87 -18.19 7.41
C ALA A 153 11.10 -19.49 7.63
N MET A 154 11.70 -20.59 7.17
CA MET A 154 11.26 -21.97 7.37
C MET A 154 12.40 -22.72 8.08
N ASP A 155 12.12 -23.42 9.17
CA ASP A 155 13.12 -24.27 9.84
C ASP A 155 12.80 -25.77 9.73
N GLY A 156 11.61 -26.13 9.23
CA GLY A 156 11.18 -27.50 8.97
C GLY A 156 10.90 -28.32 10.23
N VAL A 157 11.05 -27.73 11.42
CA VAL A 157 10.88 -28.39 12.72
C VAL A 157 9.60 -27.88 13.38
N VAL A 158 8.57 -28.73 13.38
CA VAL A 158 7.26 -28.38 13.97
C VAL A 158 7.39 -27.94 15.43
N GLY A 159 6.82 -26.76 15.75
CA GLY A 159 6.74 -26.25 17.12
C GLY A 159 7.97 -25.48 17.60
N ASN A 160 9.04 -25.38 16.80
CA ASN A 160 10.22 -24.61 17.15
C ASN A 160 10.17 -23.22 16.53
N ARG A 161 9.64 -22.23 17.24
CA ARG A 161 9.66 -20.82 16.78
C ARG A 161 9.05 -20.58 15.37
N ASP A 162 8.21 -21.49 14.89
CA ASP A 162 7.47 -21.37 13.61
C ASP A 162 7.01 -19.93 13.34
N THR A 163 7.27 -19.46 12.12
CA THR A 163 6.61 -18.27 11.58
C THR A 163 5.15 -18.59 11.27
N ALA A 164 4.32 -17.55 11.15
CA ALA A 164 2.93 -17.71 10.74
C ALA A 164 2.84 -18.38 9.35
N LEU A 165 3.73 -17.99 8.42
CA LEU A 165 3.81 -18.57 7.09
C LEU A 165 4.22 -20.05 7.14
N GLU A 166 5.20 -20.41 7.97
CA GLU A 166 5.67 -21.78 8.07
C GLU A 166 4.56 -22.73 8.52
N ARG A 167 3.83 -22.35 9.57
CA ARG A 167 2.71 -23.15 10.05
C ARG A 167 1.56 -23.19 9.04
N LEU A 168 1.24 -22.06 8.38
CA LEU A 168 0.23 -21.99 7.34
C LEU A 168 0.52 -22.94 6.16
N ARG A 169 1.76 -23.00 5.68
CA ARG A 169 2.17 -23.83 4.53
C ARG A 169 1.97 -25.34 4.77
N ARG A 170 1.87 -25.76 6.03
CA ARG A 170 1.60 -27.15 6.42
C ARG A 170 0.11 -27.51 6.37
N THR A 171 -0.78 -26.52 6.32
CA THR A 171 -2.23 -26.73 6.34
C THR A 171 -2.77 -27.27 5.00
N ASP A 172 -3.87 -28.01 5.05
CA ASP A 172 -4.57 -28.47 3.84
C ASP A 172 -5.17 -27.30 3.06
N LEU A 173 -5.64 -26.26 3.76
CA LEU A 173 -6.13 -25.04 3.12
C LEU A 173 -5.08 -24.45 2.17
N TYR A 174 -3.87 -24.22 2.66
CA TYR A 174 -2.80 -23.63 1.84
C TYR A 174 -2.30 -24.57 0.73
N ARG A 175 -2.14 -25.87 1.03
CA ARG A 175 -1.60 -26.82 0.05
C ARG A 175 -2.55 -27.10 -1.12
N ASN A 176 -3.85 -27.00 -0.88
CA ASN A 176 -4.89 -27.22 -1.89
C ASN A 176 -5.36 -25.93 -2.58
N ALA A 177 -5.03 -24.75 -2.03
CA ALA A 177 -5.33 -23.45 -2.63
C ALA A 177 -4.60 -23.26 -3.96
N THR A 178 -5.17 -22.44 -4.86
CA THR A 178 -4.48 -21.97 -6.07
C THR A 178 -3.27 -21.11 -5.73
N GLY A 179 -2.36 -20.86 -6.67
CA GLY A 179 -1.27 -19.90 -6.46
C GLY A 179 -1.76 -18.53 -5.97
N ASP A 180 -2.84 -18.02 -6.56
CA ASP A 180 -3.37 -16.70 -6.19
C ASP A 180 -3.91 -16.67 -4.76
N GLU A 181 -4.67 -17.69 -4.37
CA GLU A 181 -5.16 -17.86 -3.00
C GLU A 181 -4.00 -18.12 -2.01
N GLN A 182 -2.94 -18.82 -2.43
CA GLN A 182 -1.73 -18.98 -1.62
C GLN A 182 -1.08 -17.62 -1.32
N ALA A 183 -1.01 -16.72 -2.30
CA ALA A 183 -0.50 -15.37 -2.13
C ALA A 183 -1.35 -14.57 -1.13
N GLU A 184 -2.69 -14.67 -1.22
CA GLU A 184 -3.62 -14.01 -0.29
C GLU A 184 -3.43 -14.51 1.15
N LEU A 185 -3.45 -15.83 1.34
CA LEU A 185 -3.27 -16.48 2.64
C LEU A 185 -1.90 -16.11 3.23
N ALA A 186 -0.83 -16.25 2.46
CA ALA A 186 0.52 -15.90 2.90
C ALA A 186 0.62 -14.42 3.28
N GLY A 187 0.12 -13.52 2.43
CA GLY A 187 0.13 -12.08 2.68
C GLY A 187 -0.57 -11.70 3.98
N MET A 188 -1.78 -12.22 4.22
CA MET A 188 -2.53 -11.96 5.45
C MET A 188 -1.78 -12.42 6.71
N PHE A 189 -1.21 -13.63 6.70
CA PHE A 189 -0.50 -14.17 7.86
C PHE A 189 0.85 -13.48 8.10
N MET A 190 1.61 -13.15 7.05
CA MET A 190 2.83 -12.36 7.17
C MET A 190 2.54 -10.97 7.72
N LYS A 191 1.49 -10.30 7.24
CA LYS A 191 1.06 -8.99 7.75
C LYS A 191 0.63 -9.06 9.22
N LEU A 192 -0.13 -10.08 9.60
CA LEU A 192 -0.57 -10.26 10.98
C LEU A 192 0.62 -10.52 11.92
N GLN A 193 1.62 -11.29 11.48
CA GLN A 193 2.88 -11.45 12.21
C GLN A 193 3.64 -10.13 12.31
N ASN A 194 3.74 -9.34 11.23
CA ASN A 194 4.39 -8.03 11.24
C ASN A 194 3.75 -7.09 12.27
N GLN A 195 2.42 -7.02 12.30
CA GLN A 195 1.69 -6.05 13.11
C GLN A 195 1.47 -6.46 14.58
N ALA A 196 1.38 -7.76 14.86
CA ALA A 196 1.00 -8.25 16.20
C ALA A 196 1.95 -9.32 16.75
N GLY A 197 3.07 -9.61 16.07
CA GLY A 197 3.96 -10.70 16.44
C GLY A 197 3.18 -12.00 16.60
N ARG A 198 3.40 -12.72 17.70
CA ARG A 198 2.72 -14.00 18.01
C ARG A 198 1.37 -13.85 18.71
N ALA A 199 0.88 -12.63 18.94
CA ALA A 199 -0.29 -12.43 19.79
C ALA A 199 -1.61 -12.87 19.14
N ARG A 200 -1.68 -12.93 17.80
CA ARG A 200 -2.96 -13.08 17.07
C ARG A 200 -3.01 -14.25 16.10
N TRP A 201 -1.97 -14.47 15.32
CA TRP A 201 -1.98 -15.51 14.29
C TRP A 201 -2.10 -16.95 14.82
N PRO A 202 -1.59 -17.35 16.01
CA PRO A 202 -1.65 -18.75 16.43
C PRO A 202 -3.08 -19.28 16.53
N GLY A 203 -3.98 -18.53 17.16
CA GLY A 203 -5.39 -18.92 17.30
C GLY A 203 -6.16 -18.93 15.98
N LEU A 204 -5.76 -18.12 14.99
CA LEU A 204 -6.31 -18.22 13.65
C LEU A 204 -5.83 -19.48 12.92
N LEU A 205 -4.55 -19.85 13.07
CA LEU A 205 -4.05 -21.09 12.49
C LEU A 205 -4.64 -22.33 13.14
N ASP A 206 -4.89 -22.33 14.45
CA ASP A 206 -5.63 -23.42 15.11
C ASP A 206 -6.99 -23.66 14.43
N ARG A 207 -7.68 -22.58 14.04
CA ARG A 207 -8.97 -22.63 13.35
C ARG A 207 -8.87 -23.11 11.90
N VAL A 208 -7.80 -22.75 11.20
CA VAL A 208 -7.50 -23.28 9.85
C VAL A 208 -7.20 -24.77 9.92
N GLU A 209 -6.35 -25.19 10.86
CA GLU A 209 -5.97 -26.60 11.07
C GLU A 209 -7.18 -27.46 11.48
N ALA A 210 -8.09 -26.90 12.28
CA ALA A 210 -9.34 -27.55 12.64
C ALA A 210 -10.38 -27.60 11.50
N GLY A 211 -10.08 -27.00 10.33
CA GLY A 211 -10.99 -26.94 9.19
C GLY A 211 -12.20 -26.02 9.39
N THR A 212 -12.15 -25.11 10.37
CA THR A 212 -13.23 -24.13 10.62
C THR A 212 -13.09 -22.86 9.77
N LEU A 213 -11.90 -22.64 9.20
CA LEU A 213 -11.62 -21.63 8.18
C LEU A 213 -11.15 -22.37 6.93
N THR A 214 -11.95 -22.30 5.86
CA THR A 214 -11.80 -23.17 4.67
C THR A 214 -11.51 -22.42 3.37
N SER A 215 -11.34 -21.10 3.42
CA SER A 215 -10.99 -20.25 2.28
C SER A 215 -10.21 -19.01 2.72
N SER A 216 -9.57 -18.30 1.78
CA SER A 216 -8.94 -17.01 2.04
C SER A 216 -9.95 -15.99 2.58
N ASP A 217 -11.15 -15.91 2.00
CA ASP A 217 -12.25 -15.05 2.47
C ASP A 217 -12.67 -15.34 3.93
N ALA A 218 -12.71 -16.63 4.32
CA ALA A 218 -13.04 -17.00 5.68
C ALA A 218 -11.94 -16.55 6.66
N VAL A 219 -10.68 -16.70 6.26
CA VAL A 219 -9.53 -16.19 7.04
C VAL A 219 -9.60 -14.67 7.15
N LYS A 220 -9.90 -13.96 6.05
CA LYS A 220 -10.04 -12.51 6.04
C LYS A 220 -11.15 -12.04 6.98
N THR A 221 -12.33 -12.63 6.88
CA THR A 221 -13.46 -12.34 7.78
C THR A 221 -13.09 -12.59 9.24
N ALA A 222 -12.29 -13.63 9.52
CA ALA A 222 -11.83 -13.91 10.87
C ALA A 222 -10.81 -12.89 11.39
N ILE A 223 -9.96 -12.32 10.52
CA ILE A 223 -9.04 -11.21 10.87
C ILE A 223 -9.85 -9.96 11.21
N ASP A 224 -10.86 -9.63 10.41
CA ASP A 224 -11.71 -8.44 10.60
C ASP A 224 -12.47 -8.49 11.94
N GLY A 225 -12.73 -9.69 12.45
CA GLY A 225 -13.37 -9.90 13.75
C GLY A 225 -12.41 -9.97 14.95
N LEU A 226 -11.08 -9.83 14.76
CA LEU A 226 -10.12 -9.96 15.87
C LEU A 226 -10.16 -8.80 16.85
N LEU A 227 -10.48 -7.60 16.37
CA LEU A 227 -10.56 -6.38 17.15
C LEU A 227 -11.83 -5.60 16.76
N PRO A 228 -12.42 -4.86 17.70
CA PRO A 228 -13.51 -3.96 17.33
C PRO A 228 -12.99 -2.83 16.45
N ASN A 229 -13.83 -2.42 15.49
CA ASN A 229 -13.62 -1.20 14.73
C ASN A 229 -13.48 0.02 15.64
N GLN A 230 -12.87 1.07 15.10
CA GLN A 230 -12.73 2.34 15.79
C GLN A 230 -14.10 2.96 16.09
N PRO A 231 -14.21 3.87 17.08
CA PRO A 231 -15.50 4.48 17.45
C PRO A 231 -16.23 5.21 16.30
N ASN A 232 -15.49 5.65 15.28
CA ASN A 232 -16.02 6.28 14.07
C ASN A 232 -16.47 5.27 12.99
N GLY A 233 -16.43 3.97 13.27
CA GLY A 233 -16.78 2.90 12.35
C GLY A 233 -15.65 2.45 11.43
N ASN A 234 -14.50 3.14 11.44
CA ASN A 234 -13.36 2.76 10.59
C ASN A 234 -12.77 1.41 11.02
N PRO A 235 -12.20 0.64 10.07
CA PRO A 235 -11.46 -0.57 10.38
C PRO A 235 -10.40 -0.37 11.45
N ASP A 236 -10.16 -1.41 12.24
CA ASP A 236 -9.00 -1.45 13.12
C ASP A 236 -7.68 -1.61 12.31
N TYR A 237 -6.54 -1.56 13.00
CA TYR A 237 -5.24 -1.61 12.35
C TYR A 237 -4.90 -2.98 11.72
N LEU A 238 -5.47 -4.07 12.24
CA LEU A 238 -5.33 -5.43 11.69
C LEU A 238 -6.16 -5.58 10.42
N GLN A 239 -7.44 -5.20 10.45
CA GLN A 239 -8.29 -5.22 9.26
C GLN A 239 -7.70 -4.34 8.15
N SER A 240 -7.41 -3.07 8.42
CA SER A 240 -6.85 -2.16 7.43
C SER A 240 -5.48 -2.62 6.91
N GLY A 241 -4.67 -3.24 7.78
CA GLY A 241 -3.41 -3.86 7.40
C GLY A 241 -3.60 -5.00 6.40
N ALA A 242 -4.53 -5.92 6.68
CA ALA A 242 -4.86 -7.03 5.80
C ALA A 242 -5.47 -6.55 4.47
N ASP A 243 -6.38 -5.57 4.50
CA ASP A 243 -6.99 -4.98 3.31
C ASP A 243 -5.91 -4.38 2.38
N ASN A 244 -5.00 -3.57 2.92
CA ASN A 244 -3.88 -3.01 2.17
C ASN A 244 -2.98 -4.08 1.56
N THR A 245 -2.66 -5.12 2.33
CA THR A 245 -1.85 -6.24 1.82
C THR A 245 -2.56 -6.95 0.68
N LEU A 246 -3.85 -7.26 0.81
CA LEU A 246 -4.62 -7.93 -0.25
C LEU A 246 -4.72 -7.10 -1.53
N ARG A 247 -4.80 -5.76 -1.41
CA ARG A 247 -4.66 -4.87 -2.58
C ARG A 247 -3.33 -5.08 -3.31
N GLY A 248 -2.23 -5.13 -2.56
CA GLY A 248 -0.91 -5.41 -3.10
C GLY A 248 -0.80 -6.81 -3.70
N ILE A 249 -1.36 -7.83 -3.05
CA ILE A 249 -1.43 -9.20 -3.59
C ILE A 249 -2.19 -9.21 -4.92
N GLY A 250 -3.25 -8.41 -5.07
CA GLY A 250 -3.93 -8.24 -6.35
C GLY A 250 -3.02 -7.73 -7.48
N VAL A 251 -2.02 -6.88 -7.18
CA VAL A 251 -1.00 -6.46 -8.17
C VAL A 251 -0.04 -7.59 -8.46
N LEU A 252 0.43 -8.29 -7.43
CA LEU A 252 1.34 -9.43 -7.58
C LEU A 252 0.71 -10.54 -8.44
N ASN A 253 -0.56 -10.90 -8.19
CA ASN A 253 -1.25 -11.90 -8.99
C ASN A 253 -1.49 -11.41 -10.42
N ALA A 254 -1.79 -10.13 -10.63
CA ALA A 254 -1.87 -9.56 -11.98
C ALA A 254 -0.53 -9.63 -12.73
N LEU A 255 0.60 -9.40 -12.07
CA LEU A 255 1.94 -9.52 -12.68
C LEU A 255 2.31 -10.99 -12.95
N ARG A 256 1.95 -11.92 -12.06
CA ARG A 256 2.17 -13.36 -12.24
C ARG A 256 1.35 -13.95 -13.39
N GLY A 257 0.13 -13.43 -13.57
CA GLY A 257 -0.80 -13.84 -14.62
C GLY A 257 -0.71 -13.03 -15.91
N ALA A 258 0.22 -12.07 -16.00
CA ALA A 258 0.38 -11.22 -17.17
C ALA A 258 0.74 -12.04 -18.41
N ASP A 259 0.23 -11.63 -19.57
CA ASP A 259 0.52 -12.27 -20.85
C ASP A 259 2.04 -12.26 -21.14
N ALA A 260 2.57 -13.29 -21.77
CA ALA A 260 4.01 -13.39 -22.04
C ALA A 260 4.55 -12.25 -22.92
N ASP A 261 3.70 -11.67 -23.76
CA ASP A 261 4.03 -10.52 -24.60
C ASP A 261 3.77 -9.17 -23.89
N ASN A 262 3.21 -9.17 -22.67
CA ASN A 262 3.13 -7.95 -21.85
C ASN A 262 4.55 -7.56 -21.39
N PRO A 263 5.04 -6.34 -21.66
CA PRO A 263 6.36 -5.91 -21.23
C PRO A 263 6.56 -5.97 -19.71
N LEU A 264 5.49 -5.86 -18.92
CA LEU A 264 5.56 -6.01 -17.47
C LEU A 264 5.74 -7.47 -17.02
N ALA A 265 5.37 -8.47 -17.83
CA ALA A 265 5.64 -9.87 -17.51
C ALA A 265 7.16 -10.13 -17.47
N ARG A 266 7.90 -9.56 -18.43
CA ARG A 266 9.37 -9.59 -18.43
C ARG A 266 9.95 -8.84 -17.23
N ALA A 267 9.48 -7.61 -16.97
CA ALA A 267 9.95 -6.83 -15.83
C ALA A 267 9.72 -7.58 -14.50
N TRP A 268 8.56 -8.22 -14.35
CA TRP A 268 8.25 -9.05 -13.19
C TRP A 268 9.14 -10.29 -13.10
N ALA A 269 9.43 -10.97 -14.21
CA ALA A 269 10.33 -12.11 -14.22
C ALA A 269 11.75 -11.73 -13.73
N SER A 270 12.27 -10.59 -14.18
CA SER A 270 13.56 -10.07 -13.71
C SER A 270 13.54 -9.74 -12.21
N VAL A 271 12.52 -9.02 -11.75
CA VAL A 271 12.42 -8.59 -10.34
C VAL A 271 12.15 -9.77 -9.41
N SER A 272 11.32 -10.73 -9.82
CA SER A 272 11.02 -11.92 -9.01
C SER A 272 12.15 -12.95 -8.99
N ALA A 273 13.14 -12.86 -9.89
CA ALA A 273 14.35 -13.66 -9.79
C ALA A 273 15.18 -13.33 -8.54
N ASP A 274 15.20 -12.06 -8.13
CA ASP A 274 15.72 -11.58 -6.85
C ASP A 274 14.87 -10.41 -6.31
N PRO A 275 13.76 -10.70 -5.60
CA PRO A 275 12.86 -9.66 -5.11
C PRO A 275 13.49 -8.76 -4.05
N LEU A 276 14.65 -9.13 -3.51
CA LEU A 276 15.39 -8.42 -2.48
C LEU A 276 16.72 -7.84 -3.00
N VAL A 277 16.86 -7.61 -4.30
CA VAL A 277 18.03 -6.92 -4.88
C VAL A 277 18.17 -5.48 -4.35
N GLY A 278 17.04 -4.83 -4.07
CA GLY A 278 17.00 -3.48 -3.49
C GLY A 278 17.23 -2.35 -4.49
N PRO A 279 16.82 -1.11 -4.14
CA PRO A 279 16.75 0.01 -5.07
C PRO A 279 18.12 0.48 -5.59
N VAL A 280 19.16 0.40 -4.77
CA VAL A 280 20.51 0.87 -5.16
C VAL A 280 21.23 -0.18 -5.99
N ALA A 281 21.14 -1.46 -5.62
CA ALA A 281 21.84 -2.50 -6.35
C ALA A 281 21.17 -2.78 -7.71
N ALA A 282 19.84 -2.66 -7.81
CA ALA A 282 19.11 -2.76 -9.09
C ALA A 282 19.61 -1.77 -10.16
N HIS A 283 20.12 -0.61 -9.74
CA HIS A 283 20.64 0.43 -10.64
C HIS A 283 22.15 0.31 -10.93
N ARG A 284 22.83 -0.70 -10.37
CA ARG A 284 24.24 -0.94 -10.72
C ARG A 284 24.31 -1.53 -12.13
N SER A 285 25.31 -1.10 -12.89
CA SER A 285 25.55 -1.63 -14.23
C SER A 285 25.79 -3.14 -14.17
N ASP A 286 24.89 -3.92 -14.76
CA ASP A 286 25.01 -5.35 -14.97
C ASP A 286 24.79 -5.66 -16.45
N ALA A 287 25.77 -6.29 -17.09
CA ALA A 287 25.68 -6.65 -18.50
C ALA A 287 24.66 -7.78 -18.75
N ALA A 288 24.35 -8.60 -17.74
CA ALA A 288 23.33 -9.64 -17.84
C ALA A 288 21.91 -9.08 -17.71
N SER A 289 21.76 -7.96 -16.99
CA SER A 289 20.46 -7.37 -16.64
C SER A 289 20.47 -5.84 -16.81
N PRO A 290 20.72 -5.30 -18.02
CA PRO A 290 20.95 -3.86 -18.22
C PRO A 290 19.73 -2.99 -17.88
N GLU A 291 18.53 -3.56 -17.91
CA GLU A 291 17.25 -2.85 -17.68
C GLU A 291 16.72 -3.00 -16.25
N LEU A 292 17.43 -3.71 -15.37
CA LEU A 292 16.91 -4.10 -14.04
C LEU A 292 16.48 -2.89 -13.19
N GLY A 293 17.19 -1.75 -13.29
CA GLY A 293 16.82 -0.53 -12.57
C GLY A 293 15.43 0.00 -12.98
N PHE A 294 15.16 0.05 -14.29
CA PHE A 294 13.87 0.49 -14.82
C PHE A 294 12.74 -0.49 -14.50
N GLU A 295 13.02 -1.78 -14.64
CA GLU A 295 12.09 -2.86 -14.33
C GLU A 295 11.73 -2.85 -12.83
N TYR A 296 12.72 -2.72 -11.95
CA TYR A 296 12.54 -2.63 -10.51
C TYR A 296 11.71 -1.40 -10.10
N ASP A 297 12.07 -0.22 -10.59
CA ASP A 297 11.36 1.01 -10.26
C ASP A 297 9.90 0.98 -10.73
N THR A 298 9.67 0.44 -11.94
CA THR A 298 8.32 0.27 -12.49
C THR A 298 7.52 -0.71 -11.63
N VAL A 299 8.04 -1.92 -11.38
CA VAL A 299 7.35 -2.93 -10.55
C VAL A 299 7.06 -2.38 -9.16
N ARG A 300 8.06 -1.81 -8.46
CA ARG A 300 7.86 -1.22 -7.13
C ARG A 300 6.77 -0.16 -7.14
N SER A 301 6.77 0.71 -8.16
CA SER A 301 5.80 1.78 -8.31
C SER A 301 4.36 1.28 -8.45
N LEU A 302 4.15 0.14 -9.12
CA LEU A 302 2.82 -0.44 -9.28
C LEU A 302 2.17 -0.80 -7.94
N PHE A 303 2.95 -1.17 -6.92
CA PHE A 303 2.43 -1.48 -5.58
C PHE A 303 2.04 -0.24 -4.76
N LEU A 304 2.40 0.98 -5.20
CA LEU A 304 1.99 2.21 -4.52
C LEU A 304 0.51 2.56 -4.78
N THR A 305 -0.04 2.15 -5.92
CA THR A 305 -1.42 2.48 -6.31
C THR A 305 -2.15 1.26 -6.90
N PRO A 306 -2.44 0.24 -6.08
CA PRO A 306 -2.82 -1.09 -6.55
C PRO A 306 -3.97 -1.14 -7.55
N GLU A 307 -5.04 -0.37 -7.31
CA GLU A 307 -6.23 -0.39 -8.17
C GLU A 307 -5.95 0.13 -9.57
N ALA A 308 -5.22 1.23 -9.69
CA ALA A 308 -4.84 1.80 -10.98
C ALA A 308 -3.83 0.90 -11.69
N SER A 309 -2.87 0.34 -10.95
CA SER A 309 -1.87 -0.58 -11.48
C SER A 309 -2.47 -1.86 -12.06
N ARG A 310 -3.52 -2.42 -11.44
CA ARG A 310 -4.22 -3.58 -12.03
C ARG A 310 -4.91 -3.24 -13.35
N ARG A 311 -5.53 -2.06 -13.46
CA ARG A 311 -6.11 -1.62 -14.74
C ARG A 311 -5.04 -1.38 -15.81
N PHE A 312 -3.89 -0.87 -15.39
CA PHE A 312 -2.72 -0.67 -16.25
C PHE A 312 -2.14 -1.98 -16.79
N ILE A 313 -1.92 -2.97 -15.91
CA ILE A 313 -1.48 -4.32 -16.30
C ILE A 313 -2.50 -4.95 -17.26
N ALA A 314 -3.80 -4.91 -16.93
CA ALA A 314 -4.85 -5.46 -17.79
C ALA A 314 -4.99 -4.74 -19.15
N ALA A 315 -4.64 -3.45 -19.23
CA ALA A 315 -4.59 -2.75 -20.51
C ALA A 315 -3.44 -3.27 -21.38
N LEU A 316 -2.26 -3.49 -20.79
CA LEU A 316 -1.09 -4.06 -21.46
C LEU A 316 -1.30 -5.53 -21.86
N ASP A 317 -1.94 -6.35 -21.02
CA ASP A 317 -2.28 -7.74 -21.34
C ASP A 317 -3.15 -7.86 -22.59
N ARG A 318 -3.97 -6.85 -22.87
CA ARG A 318 -4.81 -6.80 -24.07
C ARG A 318 -4.14 -6.08 -25.23
N GLY A 319 -2.97 -5.47 -24.99
CA GLY A 319 -2.36 -4.49 -25.90
C GLY A 319 -3.34 -3.37 -26.25
N ALA A 320 -4.13 -2.91 -25.28
CA ALA A 320 -5.19 -1.93 -25.46
C ALA A 320 -4.69 -0.50 -25.17
N ALA A 321 -5.61 0.47 -25.21
CA ALA A 321 -5.33 1.85 -24.87
C ALA A 321 -5.75 2.16 -23.41
N LEU A 322 -4.92 2.94 -22.70
CA LEU A 322 -5.25 3.50 -21.39
C LEU A 322 -4.64 4.90 -21.25
N ALA A 323 -5.37 5.85 -20.65
CA ALA A 323 -4.86 7.19 -20.37
C ALA A 323 -5.44 7.73 -19.05
N GLU A 324 -4.76 7.46 -17.94
CA GLU A 324 -5.13 7.90 -16.59
C GLU A 324 -4.07 8.82 -15.96
N GLY A 325 -4.51 9.74 -15.11
CA GLY A 325 -3.64 10.68 -14.40
C GLY A 325 -3.25 11.93 -15.20
N SER A 326 -2.72 12.95 -14.52
CA SER A 326 -2.25 14.19 -15.13
C SER A 326 -0.80 14.45 -14.70
N PRO A 327 0.11 14.79 -15.64
CA PRO A 327 1.49 15.09 -15.27
C PRO A 327 1.59 16.40 -14.48
N GLN A 328 0.70 17.36 -14.77
CA GLN A 328 0.62 18.62 -14.03
C GLN A 328 0.22 18.40 -12.56
N PRO A 329 0.85 19.12 -11.61
CA PRO A 329 0.41 19.16 -10.23
C PRO A 329 -1.06 19.60 -10.09
N GLN A 330 -1.76 19.02 -9.12
CA GLN A 330 -3.08 19.47 -8.71
C GLN A 330 -3.02 20.86 -8.07
N ALA A 331 -4.18 21.50 -7.88
CA ALA A 331 -4.28 22.83 -7.26
C ALA A 331 -3.65 22.92 -5.85
N ASN A 332 -3.60 21.81 -5.12
CA ASN A 332 -2.95 21.71 -3.80
C ASN A 332 -1.44 21.38 -3.88
N GLY A 333 -0.84 21.40 -5.07
CA GLY A 333 0.55 21.03 -5.33
C GLY A 333 0.84 19.52 -5.32
N SER A 334 -0.16 18.67 -5.08
CA SER A 334 0.05 17.21 -5.10
C SER A 334 0.10 16.67 -6.52
N ARG A 335 0.91 15.62 -6.75
CA ARG A 335 0.99 14.94 -8.05
C ARG A 335 0.08 13.71 -8.07
N GLN A 336 -0.51 13.43 -9.22
CA GLN A 336 -1.20 12.16 -9.50
C GLN A 336 -0.21 11.16 -10.09
N ALA A 337 -0.42 9.86 -9.84
CA ALA A 337 0.23 8.83 -10.63
C ALA A 337 -0.38 8.83 -12.04
N GLY A 338 0.44 8.54 -13.05
CA GLY A 338 0.03 8.45 -14.45
C GLY A 338 0.16 7.05 -15.01
N PHE A 339 -0.79 6.64 -15.84
CA PHE A 339 -0.83 5.32 -16.48
C PHE A 339 -1.28 5.48 -17.92
N TYR A 340 -0.36 5.31 -18.85
CA TYR A 340 -0.61 5.48 -20.27
C TYR A 340 -0.13 4.26 -21.04
N VAL A 341 -1.00 3.71 -21.88
CA VAL A 341 -0.74 2.52 -22.69
C VAL A 341 -1.24 2.76 -24.11
N SER A 342 -0.45 2.34 -25.09
CA SER A 342 -0.87 2.20 -26.49
C SER A 342 -0.25 0.95 -27.08
N GLY A 343 -1.02 -0.15 -27.10
CA GLY A 343 -0.45 -1.44 -27.48
C GLY A 343 0.50 -1.94 -26.39
N ASP A 344 1.76 -2.16 -26.76
CA ASP A 344 2.83 -2.59 -25.84
C ASP A 344 3.66 -1.42 -25.30
N ASP A 345 3.46 -0.22 -25.86
CA ASP A 345 4.15 0.97 -25.41
C ASP A 345 3.45 1.56 -24.20
N PHE A 346 4.21 1.97 -23.19
CA PHE A 346 3.65 2.62 -22.02
C PHE A 346 4.50 3.75 -21.46
N VAL A 347 3.80 4.61 -20.71
CA VAL A 347 4.38 5.65 -19.86
C VAL A 347 3.71 5.59 -18.50
N HIS A 348 4.52 5.50 -17.44
CA HIS A 348 4.06 5.45 -16.06
C HIS A 348 4.86 6.40 -15.16
N TRP A 349 4.21 7.03 -14.20
CA TRP A 349 4.89 7.73 -13.11
C TRP A 349 4.12 7.64 -11.80
N ASN A 350 4.82 7.70 -10.69
CA ASN A 350 4.24 7.69 -9.34
C ASN A 350 3.98 9.09 -8.78
N ARG A 351 3.37 9.14 -7.60
CA ARG A 351 3.07 10.41 -6.90
C ARG A 351 4.32 11.09 -6.30
N ASN A 352 5.46 10.42 -6.28
CA ASN A 352 6.76 10.99 -5.90
C ASN A 352 7.43 11.70 -7.10
N GLY A 353 6.93 11.52 -8.32
CA GLY A 353 7.49 12.12 -9.53
C GLY A 353 8.54 11.24 -10.23
N GLN A 354 8.71 9.98 -9.83
CA GLN A 354 9.54 9.04 -10.57
C GLN A 354 8.72 8.49 -11.74
N GLY A 355 9.24 8.61 -12.95
CA GLY A 355 8.58 8.15 -14.16
C GLY A 355 9.48 7.28 -15.03
N GLN A 356 8.84 6.31 -15.70
CA GLN A 356 9.46 5.41 -16.66
C GLN A 356 8.61 5.32 -17.92
N ALA A 357 9.27 5.14 -19.07
CA ALA A 357 8.61 4.84 -20.33
C ALA A 357 9.25 3.62 -20.97
N PHE A 358 8.42 2.78 -21.58
CA PHE A 358 8.83 1.68 -22.43
C PHE A 358 8.21 1.90 -23.81
N ILE A 359 9.03 2.32 -24.78
CA ILE A 359 8.55 2.75 -26.11
C ILE A 359 9.39 2.03 -27.17
N GLY A 360 8.73 1.34 -28.10
CA GLY A 360 9.40 0.63 -29.18
C GLY A 360 10.39 -0.43 -28.68
N GLY A 361 10.12 -1.03 -27.52
CA GLY A 361 11.00 -2.02 -26.91
C GLY A 361 12.15 -1.45 -26.08
N GLN A 362 12.18 -0.15 -25.81
CA GLN A 362 13.28 0.53 -25.10
C GLN A 362 12.78 1.21 -23.83
N TRP A 363 13.51 0.99 -22.73
CA TRP A 363 13.28 1.69 -21.46
C TRP A 363 13.95 3.05 -21.44
N ARG A 364 13.33 4.00 -20.72
CA ARG A 364 13.93 5.28 -20.37
C ARG A 364 13.27 5.91 -19.16
N SER A 365 14.07 6.63 -18.36
CA SER A 365 13.56 7.55 -17.34
C SER A 365 12.85 8.73 -18.00
N ILE A 366 11.82 9.23 -17.32
CA ILE A 366 11.16 10.49 -17.67
C ILE A 366 10.95 11.32 -16.40
N ASP A 367 11.06 12.63 -16.53
CA ASP A 367 10.56 13.56 -15.53
C ASP A 367 9.11 13.95 -15.88
N PRO A 368 8.13 13.69 -15.00
CA PRO A 368 6.74 14.10 -15.24
C PRO A 368 6.56 15.61 -15.41
N ASP A 369 7.51 16.45 -14.95
CA ASP A 369 7.47 17.90 -15.17
C ASP A 369 7.83 18.30 -16.61
N ASP A 370 8.52 17.43 -17.35
CA ASP A 370 8.76 17.60 -18.78
C ASP A 370 7.56 17.12 -19.63
N LEU A 371 6.53 16.54 -19.01
CA LEU A 371 5.37 16.01 -19.69
C LEU A 371 4.20 16.99 -19.79
N THR A 372 3.59 17.05 -20.96
CA THR A 372 2.32 17.73 -21.20
C THR A 372 1.29 16.76 -21.78
N ARG A 373 0.10 16.73 -21.18
CA ARG A 373 -1.03 15.96 -21.70
C ARG A 373 -1.90 16.83 -22.60
N VAL A 374 -2.14 16.37 -23.82
CA VAL A 374 -3.05 17.01 -24.78
C VAL A 374 -4.20 16.05 -25.07
N ARG A 375 -5.44 16.49 -24.82
CA ARG A 375 -6.64 15.75 -25.23
C ARG A 375 -7.16 16.36 -26.52
N ASN A 376 -7.30 15.55 -27.55
CA ASN A 376 -7.76 15.96 -28.86
C ASN A 376 -9.29 15.80 -28.98
N ALA A 377 -9.89 16.51 -29.92
CA ALA A 377 -11.34 16.44 -30.16
C ALA A 377 -11.80 15.08 -30.71
N ASP A 378 -10.89 14.30 -31.30
CA ASP A 378 -11.13 12.94 -31.78
C ASP A 378 -11.12 11.89 -30.66
N GLY A 379 -10.95 12.30 -29.40
CA GLY A 379 -10.90 11.41 -28.23
C GLY A 379 -9.51 10.84 -27.93
N THR A 380 -8.53 11.06 -28.81
CA THR A 380 -7.14 10.64 -28.57
C THR A 380 -6.48 11.51 -27.50
N THR A 381 -5.54 10.92 -26.77
CA THR A 381 -4.69 11.61 -25.80
C THR A 381 -3.23 11.49 -26.20
N GLU A 382 -2.55 12.62 -26.33
CA GLU A 382 -1.10 12.65 -26.54
C GLU A 382 -0.38 13.03 -25.24
N LEU A 383 0.61 12.24 -24.86
CA LEU A 383 1.68 12.66 -23.98
C LEU A 383 2.79 13.25 -24.83
N ARG A 384 3.09 14.52 -24.60
CA ARG A 384 4.23 15.22 -25.19
C ARG A 384 5.30 15.39 -24.14
N ILE A 385 6.55 15.29 -24.55
CA ILE A 385 7.72 15.53 -23.70
C ILE A 385 8.50 16.73 -24.23
N ASP A 386 8.99 17.58 -23.34
CA ASP A 386 9.91 18.66 -23.65
C ASP A 386 11.35 18.20 -23.38
N GLU A 387 12.07 17.83 -24.44
CA GLU A 387 13.47 17.42 -24.33
C GLU A 387 14.36 18.55 -24.83
N HIS A 388 15.07 19.22 -23.92
CA HIS A 388 16.00 20.31 -24.24
C HIS A 388 15.36 21.47 -25.04
N GLY A 389 14.11 21.82 -24.71
CA GLY A 389 13.35 22.89 -25.37
C GLY A 389 12.69 22.45 -26.69
N ARG A 390 12.73 21.16 -27.03
CA ARG A 390 12.03 20.59 -28.19
C ARG A 390 10.89 19.71 -27.70
N ARG A 391 9.68 20.10 -28.08
CA ARG A 391 8.48 19.29 -27.81
C ARG A 391 8.31 18.22 -28.87
N ALA A 392 8.23 16.97 -28.42
CA ALA A 392 7.91 15.81 -29.25
C ALA A 392 6.73 15.04 -28.63
N THR A 393 5.98 14.31 -29.46
CA THR A 393 5.01 13.34 -28.95
C THR A 393 5.77 12.11 -28.48
N LEU A 394 5.64 11.80 -27.19
CA LEU A 394 6.19 10.61 -26.58
C LEU A 394 5.28 9.40 -26.82
N LEU A 395 3.99 9.56 -26.54
CA LEU A 395 3.01 8.49 -26.69
C LEU A 395 1.67 9.08 -27.14
N ARG A 396 1.04 8.47 -28.14
CA ARG A 396 -0.34 8.77 -28.56
C ARG A 396 -1.23 7.60 -28.17
N VAL A 397 -2.20 7.85 -27.31
CA VAL A 397 -3.20 6.88 -26.88
C VAL A 397 -4.48 7.11 -27.67
N ASP A 398 -4.88 6.11 -28.44
CA ASP A 398 -6.12 6.12 -29.22
C ASP A 398 -7.08 5.04 -28.71
N PRO A 399 -8.16 5.42 -28.00
CA PRO A 399 -9.10 4.45 -27.43
C PRO A 399 -9.94 3.71 -28.48
N THR A 400 -9.88 4.12 -29.75
CA THR A 400 -10.62 3.47 -30.85
C THR A 400 -9.84 2.34 -31.51
N VAL A 401 -8.52 2.26 -31.26
CA VAL A 401 -7.68 1.17 -31.77
C VAL A 401 -7.99 -0.10 -30.98
N PRO A 402 -8.39 -1.20 -31.65
CA PRO A 402 -8.60 -2.48 -30.97
C PRO A 402 -7.34 -2.97 -30.27
N GLY A 403 -7.50 -3.69 -29.16
CA GLY A 403 -6.38 -4.33 -28.48
C GLY A 403 -5.62 -5.29 -29.40
N LEU A 404 -4.30 -5.37 -29.21
CA LEU A 404 -3.42 -6.29 -29.96
C LEU A 404 -3.71 -7.77 -29.66
N ARG A 405 -4.30 -8.07 -28.50
CA ARG A 405 -4.52 -9.42 -27.99
C ARG A 405 -5.99 -9.64 -27.66
N ALA A 406 -6.47 -10.87 -27.88
CA ALA A 406 -7.82 -11.26 -27.50
C ALA A 406 -7.96 -11.30 -25.98
N ASP A 407 -9.14 -10.96 -25.45
CA ASP A 407 -9.44 -11.17 -24.04
C ASP A 407 -9.29 -12.67 -23.70
N ALA A 408 -8.29 -13.00 -22.87
CA ALA A 408 -8.06 -14.38 -22.44
C ALA A 408 -9.29 -14.99 -21.72
N THR A 409 -10.16 -14.14 -21.15
CA THR A 409 -11.46 -14.52 -20.57
C THR A 409 -12.50 -14.98 -21.59
N MET A 410 -12.37 -14.66 -22.89
CA MET A 410 -13.27 -15.18 -23.93
C MET A 410 -12.81 -16.52 -24.52
N ALA A 411 -11.59 -16.96 -24.23
CA ALA A 411 -11.07 -18.23 -24.73
C ALA A 411 -11.58 -19.43 -23.91
N SER A 412 -11.87 -19.27 -22.62
CA SER A 412 -12.36 -20.37 -21.77
C SER A 412 -13.80 -20.80 -22.07
N ASP A 413 -14.65 -19.89 -22.55
CA ASP A 413 -16.07 -20.20 -22.83
C ASP A 413 -16.28 -20.97 -24.14
N ASN A 414 -15.27 -21.01 -25.04
CA ASN A 414 -15.40 -21.63 -26.36
C ASN A 414 -14.91 -23.09 -26.43
N GLU A 415 -14.19 -23.60 -25.42
CA GLU A 415 -13.71 -24.99 -25.42
C GLU A 415 -14.64 -25.99 -24.69
N GLU A 416 -15.49 -25.55 -23.75
CA GLU A 416 -16.46 -26.45 -23.10
C GLU A 416 -17.71 -26.77 -23.94
N SER A 417 -17.93 -26.08 -25.06
CA SER A 417 -19.15 -26.26 -25.89
C SER A 417 -19.01 -27.27 -27.04
N ARG A 418 -17.93 -28.06 -27.12
CA ARG A 418 -17.70 -28.97 -28.27
C ARG A 418 -17.91 -30.47 -28.07
N ASP A 419 -18.17 -30.95 -26.86
CA ASP A 419 -18.48 -32.39 -26.67
C ASP A 419 -19.58 -32.61 -25.63
N PHE A 420 -20.84 -32.46 -26.02
CA PHE A 420 -21.94 -33.28 -25.48
C PHE A 420 -23.19 -33.22 -26.38
N VAL A 421 -23.22 -34.08 -27.39
CA VAL A 421 -24.45 -34.38 -28.15
C VAL A 421 -25.08 -35.61 -27.52
N LEU A 422 -26.17 -35.43 -26.76
CA LEU A 422 -27.21 -36.46 -26.57
C LEU A 422 -28.55 -35.82 -26.16
N ALA A 423 -29.47 -35.85 -27.13
CA ALA A 423 -30.94 -35.87 -27.08
C ALA A 423 -31.70 -35.27 -25.88
N SER A 424 -32.57 -34.30 -26.18
CA SER A 424 -33.81 -34.06 -25.42
C SER A 424 -35.02 -34.01 -26.37
N PRO A 425 -36.15 -34.67 -26.02
CA PRO A 425 -37.43 -34.43 -26.69
C PRO A 425 -38.29 -33.42 -25.93
N ARG A 426 -38.70 -32.39 -26.69
CA ARG A 426 -40.03 -31.72 -26.78
C ARG A 426 -40.81 -31.22 -25.55
N ASP A 427 -41.21 -29.95 -25.74
CA ASP A 427 -42.52 -29.32 -25.48
C ASP A 427 -42.90 -28.88 -24.05
N ARG A 428 -42.78 -27.56 -23.81
CA ARG A 428 -43.96 -26.68 -23.53
C ARG A 428 -43.58 -25.20 -23.55
N ALA A 429 -44.39 -24.43 -24.27
CA ALA A 429 -44.37 -22.97 -24.36
C ALA A 429 -45.24 -22.33 -23.23
N PRO A 430 -45.56 -21.01 -23.24
CA PRO A 430 -44.84 -19.97 -22.50
C PRO A 430 -45.75 -19.22 -21.48
N GLY A 431 -45.16 -18.48 -20.54
CA GLY A 431 -45.91 -17.56 -19.68
C GLY A 431 -45.03 -16.66 -18.79
N PRO A 432 -45.48 -15.44 -18.46
CA PRO A 432 -44.64 -14.25 -18.36
C PRO A 432 -44.36 -13.80 -16.93
N GLY A 433 -43.27 -13.06 -16.71
CA GLY A 433 -43.00 -12.41 -15.42
C GLY A 433 -41.57 -11.91 -15.22
N GLN A 434 -41.07 -11.04 -16.09
CA GLN A 434 -39.94 -10.18 -15.70
C GLN A 434 -40.51 -8.94 -15.00
N MET A 435 -40.43 -8.93 -13.67
CA MET A 435 -40.51 -7.71 -12.87
C MET A 435 -39.14 -7.04 -12.89
N PRO A 436 -39.02 -5.77 -13.27
CA PRO A 436 -37.80 -5.01 -13.07
C PRO A 436 -37.62 -4.74 -11.57
N VAL A 437 -36.43 -5.02 -11.04
CA VAL A 437 -36.04 -4.59 -9.69
C VAL A 437 -35.83 -3.07 -9.74
N SER A 438 -36.91 -2.31 -9.58
CA SER A 438 -36.85 -0.91 -9.15
C SER A 438 -36.62 -0.89 -7.64
N THR A 439 -35.39 -0.65 -7.23
CA THR A 439 -35.10 -0.19 -5.86
C THR A 439 -35.53 1.28 -5.77
N SER A 440 -36.80 1.53 -5.43
CA SER A 440 -37.20 2.86 -4.96
C SER A 440 -36.59 3.10 -3.58
N ALA A 441 -35.37 3.63 -3.54
CA ALA A 441 -34.80 4.15 -2.31
C ALA A 441 -35.65 5.36 -1.86
N ILE A 442 -36.09 5.35 -0.60
CA ILE A 442 -36.75 6.50 0.00
C ILE A 442 -35.74 7.67 -0.05
N PRO A 443 -36.07 8.82 -0.66
CA PRO A 443 -35.15 9.94 -0.75
C PRO A 443 -34.79 10.43 0.67
N PHE A 444 -33.51 10.68 0.91
CA PHE A 444 -33.04 11.37 2.11
C PHE A 444 -33.74 12.73 2.21
N GLU A 445 -34.01 13.20 3.42
CA GLU A 445 -34.51 14.57 3.63
C GLU A 445 -33.48 15.63 3.17
N ASN A 446 -32.19 15.25 3.11
CA ASN A 446 -31.13 16.11 2.62
C ASN A 446 -30.97 15.98 1.08
N PRO A 447 -31.24 17.05 0.30
CA PRO A 447 -31.16 17.01 -1.16
C PRO A 447 -29.72 16.78 -1.69
N TYR A 448 -28.69 17.12 -0.91
CA TYR A 448 -27.30 16.85 -1.28
C TYR A 448 -26.96 15.36 -1.22
N LEU A 449 -27.50 14.63 -0.24
CA LEU A 449 -27.30 13.18 -0.12
C LEU A 449 -28.01 12.41 -1.24
N ASN A 450 -29.18 12.88 -1.67
CA ASN A 450 -29.87 12.30 -2.83
C ASN A 450 -29.08 12.51 -4.12
N ARG A 451 -28.55 13.73 -4.33
CA ARG A 451 -27.71 14.05 -5.50
C ARG A 451 -26.39 13.28 -5.47
N MET A 452 -25.78 13.14 -4.31
CA MET A 452 -24.53 12.41 -4.13
C MET A 452 -24.73 10.91 -4.36
N LEU A 453 -25.80 10.31 -3.83
CA LEU A 453 -26.17 8.92 -4.09
C LEU A 453 -26.43 8.69 -5.58
N ALA A 454 -27.13 9.62 -6.26
CA ALA A 454 -27.37 9.53 -7.70
C ALA A 454 -26.07 9.62 -8.51
N ALA A 455 -25.15 10.53 -8.16
CA ALA A 455 -23.86 10.66 -8.83
C ALA A 455 -22.98 9.40 -8.64
N VAL A 456 -22.93 8.86 -7.42
CA VAL A 456 -22.19 7.61 -7.13
C VAL A 456 -22.80 6.41 -7.85
N THR A 457 -24.14 6.30 -7.88
CA THR A 457 -24.83 5.21 -8.59
C THR A 457 -24.62 5.29 -10.10
N ALA A 458 -24.42 6.49 -10.64
CA ALA A 458 -24.11 6.73 -12.05
C ALA A 458 -22.61 6.61 -12.39
N GLY A 459 -21.73 6.34 -11.42
CA GLY A 459 -20.28 6.33 -11.62
C GLY A 459 -19.65 7.70 -11.89
N ASP A 460 -20.35 8.79 -11.57
CA ASP A 460 -19.89 10.17 -11.74
C ASP A 460 -19.16 10.67 -10.48
N GLU A 461 -17.90 10.25 -10.34
CA GLU A 461 -17.05 10.63 -9.20
C GLU A 461 -16.76 12.15 -9.13
N SER A 462 -16.70 12.81 -10.29
CA SER A 462 -16.48 14.26 -10.37
C SER A 462 -17.73 15.02 -9.90
N GLY A 463 -18.92 14.58 -10.29
CA GLY A 463 -20.19 15.09 -9.80
C GLY A 463 -20.37 14.87 -8.29
N ALA A 464 -20.06 13.68 -7.79
CA ALA A 464 -20.14 13.37 -6.36
C ALA A 464 -19.21 14.28 -5.52
N SER A 465 -17.98 14.51 -6.00
CA SER A 465 -17.02 15.41 -5.36
C SER A 465 -17.47 16.87 -5.38
N GLY A 466 -18.05 17.33 -6.50
CA GLY A 466 -18.63 18.68 -6.60
C GLY A 466 -19.80 18.89 -5.64
N ILE A 467 -20.68 17.90 -5.51
CA ILE A 467 -21.84 17.93 -4.59
C ILE A 467 -21.39 17.93 -3.12
N ALA A 468 -20.33 17.20 -2.78
CA ALA A 468 -19.76 17.22 -1.43
C ALA A 468 -19.18 18.61 -1.08
N LEU A 469 -18.54 19.28 -2.04
CA LEU A 469 -18.03 20.63 -1.88
C LEU A 469 -19.17 21.65 -1.72
N GLU A 470 -20.23 21.53 -2.54
CA GLU A 470 -21.44 22.35 -2.42
C GLU A 470 -22.10 22.17 -1.04
N PHE A 471 -22.19 20.94 -0.54
CA PHE A 471 -22.74 20.68 0.79
C PHE A 471 -21.89 21.33 1.89
N ALA A 472 -20.57 21.17 1.86
CA ALA A 472 -19.67 21.74 2.86
C ALA A 472 -19.75 23.28 2.94
N GLN A 473 -20.08 23.94 1.82
CA GLN A 473 -20.25 25.38 1.73
C GLN A 473 -21.69 25.85 2.02
N SER A 474 -22.66 24.93 2.06
CA SER A 474 -24.05 25.25 2.36
C SER A 474 -24.28 25.62 3.83
N PRO A 475 -25.33 26.38 4.18
CA PRO A 475 -25.70 26.65 5.57
C PRO A 475 -25.88 25.37 6.40
N GLN A 476 -26.39 24.30 5.79
CA GLN A 476 -26.57 23.00 6.43
C GLN A 476 -25.23 22.30 6.69
N GLY A 477 -24.28 22.36 5.75
CA GLY A 477 -22.94 21.81 5.95
C GLY A 477 -22.14 22.57 7.00
N ILE A 478 -22.23 23.90 7.02
CA ILE A 478 -21.60 24.73 8.06
C ILE A 478 -22.22 24.44 9.44
N ALA A 479 -23.55 24.26 9.52
CA ALA A 479 -24.21 23.88 10.77
C ALA A 479 -23.81 22.47 11.23
N PHE A 480 -23.62 21.53 10.30
CA PHE A 480 -23.13 20.19 10.58
C PHE A 480 -21.70 20.21 11.15
N ILE A 481 -20.79 20.98 10.53
CA ILE A 481 -19.41 21.16 11.01
C ILE A 481 -19.39 21.77 12.41
N ARG A 482 -20.12 22.86 12.64
CA ARG A 482 -20.21 23.50 13.97
C ARG A 482 -20.78 22.58 15.04
N ARG A 483 -21.74 21.72 14.70
CA ARG A 483 -22.29 20.73 15.64
C ARG A 483 -21.25 19.65 15.97
N GLY A 484 -20.43 19.24 14.99
CA GLY A 484 -19.28 18.37 15.22
C GLY A 484 -18.25 19.00 16.16
N GLU A 485 -17.90 20.27 15.95
CA GLU A 485 -16.99 21.01 16.84
C GLU A 485 -17.55 21.16 18.27
N GLN A 486 -18.85 21.40 18.42
CA GLN A 486 -19.51 21.48 19.73
C GLN A 486 -19.52 20.13 20.47
N LEU A 487 -19.77 19.03 19.77
CA LEU A 487 -19.73 17.68 20.34
C LEU A 487 -18.30 17.29 20.77
N LEU A 488 -17.31 17.68 19.96
CA LEU A 488 -15.90 17.47 20.30
C LEU A 488 -15.50 18.28 21.55
N ALA A 489 -15.95 19.53 21.66
CA ALA A 489 -15.71 20.37 22.84
C ALA A 489 -16.41 19.82 24.11
N GLN A 490 -17.60 19.21 23.97
CA GLN A 490 -18.29 18.53 25.06
C GLN A 490 -17.53 17.30 25.57
N GLN A 491 -17.04 16.45 24.66
CA GLN A 491 -16.23 15.29 25.03
C GLN A 491 -14.94 15.69 25.76
N GLN A 492 -14.27 16.75 25.31
CA GLN A 492 -13.06 17.26 25.98
C GLN A 492 -13.35 17.88 27.36
N GLY A 493 -14.56 18.37 27.59
CA GLY A 493 -15.02 18.84 28.89
C GLY A 493 -15.28 17.69 29.87
N GLU A 494 -15.98 16.65 29.41
CA GLU A 494 -16.29 15.46 30.21
C GLU A 494 -15.03 14.67 30.60
N GLU A 495 -14.03 14.59 29.72
CA GLU A 495 -12.73 13.95 30.03
C GLU A 495 -11.90 14.72 31.08
N ARG A 496 -12.12 16.03 31.23
CA ARG A 496 -11.45 16.86 32.25
C ARG A 496 -12.10 16.74 33.63
N GLU A 497 -13.42 16.54 33.71
CA GLU A 497 -14.13 16.40 35.00
C GLU A 497 -13.91 15.05 35.68
N VAL A 498 -13.52 14.00 34.96
CA VAL A 498 -13.24 12.66 35.53
C VAL A 498 -11.89 12.61 36.27
N ARG A 499 -11.09 13.69 36.25
CA ARG A 499 -9.69 13.70 36.75
C ARG A 499 -9.37 14.55 37.99
N PRO A 500 -10.25 14.66 39.01
CA PRO A 500 -9.72 14.94 40.36
C PRO A 500 -10.44 14.16 41.48
N GLN A 501 -10.20 12.85 41.65
CA GLN A 501 -10.50 12.17 42.94
C GLN A 501 -9.48 11.10 43.40
N SER A 502 -8.40 10.82 42.66
CA SER A 502 -7.49 9.69 43.02
C SER A 502 -6.17 10.08 43.71
N ALA A 503 -6.00 11.34 44.13
CA ALA A 503 -4.79 11.80 44.81
C ALA A 503 -5.13 12.34 46.21
N GLY A 504 -5.44 11.45 47.15
CA GLY A 504 -5.75 11.88 48.50
C GLY A 504 -6.13 10.78 49.48
N GLN A 505 -5.35 9.69 49.58
CA GLN A 505 -5.27 8.89 50.82
C GLN A 505 -4.23 7.77 50.66
N ARG A 506 -3.05 7.94 51.27
CA ARG A 506 -2.19 6.88 51.84
C ARG A 506 -0.97 7.53 52.49
N GLN A 507 -1.12 7.95 53.74
CA GLN A 507 -0.03 8.05 54.71
C GLN A 507 -0.53 7.44 56.02
N GLY A 508 0.31 6.57 56.62
CA GLY A 508 0.12 6.03 57.96
C GLY A 508 0.01 4.50 57.99
N GLY A 509 1.12 3.81 58.28
CA GLY A 509 1.15 2.37 58.47
C GLY A 509 2.54 1.89 58.86
N GLU A 510 2.80 1.90 60.16
CA GLU A 510 4.05 1.67 60.88
C GLU A 510 4.69 0.29 60.67
N PHE A 511 6.01 0.27 60.85
CA PHE A 511 6.83 -0.89 61.18
C PHE A 511 6.51 -1.37 62.60
N GLU A 512 6.30 -2.68 62.82
CA GLU A 512 6.98 -3.41 63.91
C GLU A 512 6.92 -4.94 63.74
N ARG A 513 7.96 -5.59 64.30
CA ARG A 513 8.28 -7.02 64.23
C ARG A 513 7.41 -7.86 65.16
N ALA A 514 7.00 -9.04 64.69
CA ALA A 514 7.18 -10.36 65.34
C ALA A 514 6.77 -11.46 64.36
#